data_AF-A0A660QRE8-F1
#
_entry.id   AF-A0A660QRE8-F1
#
_cell.length_a   1.000
_cell.length_b   1.000
_cell.length_c   1.000
_cell.angle_alpha   90.00
_cell.angle_beta   90.00
_cell.angle_gamma   90.00
#
_symmetry.space_group_name_H-M   'P 1'
#
loop_
_entity.id
_entity.type
_entity.pdbx_description
1 polymer ?
#
loop_
_entity_poly.entity_id
_entity_poly.type
_entity_poly.pdbx_seq_one_letter_code
_entity_poly.pdbx_strand_id
1 'polypeptide(L)'
;ASAEFKAKLNAGEAAWVLIDWFDAADQVVGSFELSDDYAVGDGDYADFAWVSRSVTAVAPAGTTQIGIRLFTSLDGLGDSGVWADNADIVAIPEPATMGLFGLMGGGLLWVRKRFSI
;
A
#
# COMPACT_ATOMS: atom_id res chain seq x y z
N ALA A 1 4.55 -0.92 2.56
CA ALA A 1 5.18 -1.18 1.25
C ALA A 1 6.20 -0.07 0.99
N SER A 2 7.27 -0.37 0.29
CA SER A 2 8.29 0.60 -0.12
C SER A 2 8.79 0.30 -1.52
N ALA A 3 9.28 1.30 -2.22
CA ALA A 3 9.98 1.14 -3.48
C ALA A 3 10.94 2.32 -3.69
N GLU A 4 11.92 2.12 -4.57
CA GLU A 4 12.79 3.19 -5.04
C GLU A 4 12.23 3.75 -6.34
N PHE A 5 12.17 5.07 -6.42
CA PHE A 5 11.67 5.79 -7.57
C PHE A 5 12.73 6.72 -8.10
N LYS A 6 12.76 6.84 -9.41
CA LYS A 6 13.50 7.85 -10.13
C LYS A 6 12.57 8.39 -11.19
N ALA A 7 12.45 9.70 -11.31
CA ALA A 7 11.67 10.30 -12.38
C ALA A 7 12.39 11.51 -12.97
N LYS A 8 12.03 11.78 -14.20
CA LYS A 8 12.26 13.05 -14.88
C LYS A 8 10.90 13.55 -15.34
N LEU A 9 10.49 14.68 -14.80
CA LEU A 9 9.19 15.29 -15.04
C LEU A 9 9.38 16.76 -15.44
N ASN A 10 8.62 17.20 -16.43
CA ASN A 10 8.52 18.59 -16.89
C ASN A 10 7.46 19.34 -16.09
N ALA A 11 7.54 20.68 -16.12
CA ALA A 11 6.60 21.51 -15.38
C ALA A 11 5.14 21.21 -15.79
N GLY A 12 4.32 20.82 -14.81
CA GLY A 12 2.92 20.41 -15.05
C GLY A 12 2.71 18.91 -15.21
N GLU A 13 3.77 18.11 -15.23
CA GLU A 13 3.70 16.66 -15.15
C GLU A 13 3.74 16.18 -13.70
N ALA A 14 3.15 15.01 -13.46
CA ALA A 14 3.10 14.39 -12.15
C ALA A 14 3.14 12.86 -12.27
N ALA A 15 3.61 12.22 -11.21
CA ALA A 15 3.42 10.80 -11.00
C ALA A 15 2.92 10.55 -9.58
N TRP A 16 2.20 9.47 -9.36
CA TRP A 16 1.70 9.11 -8.04
C TRP A 16 1.50 7.60 -7.93
N VAL A 17 1.46 7.10 -6.69
CA VAL A 17 1.19 5.69 -6.41
C VAL A 17 -0.27 5.55 -5.98
N LEU A 18 -0.96 4.63 -6.62
CA LEU A 18 -2.29 4.19 -6.24
C LEU A 18 -2.22 2.76 -5.69
N ILE A 19 -2.88 2.57 -4.55
CA ILE A 19 -3.09 1.26 -3.94
C ILE A 19 -4.58 0.95 -4.03
N ASP A 20 -4.92 -0.17 -4.63
CA ASP A 20 -6.29 -0.67 -4.69
C ASP A 20 -6.40 -1.98 -3.92
N TRP A 21 -7.50 -2.12 -3.19
CA TRP A 21 -7.85 -3.34 -2.50
C TRP A 21 -9.01 -4.01 -3.21
N PHE A 22 -8.87 -5.30 -3.46
CA PHE A 22 -9.88 -6.08 -4.16
C PHE A 22 -10.42 -7.19 -3.27
N ASP A 23 -11.71 -7.50 -3.44
CA ASP A 23 -12.32 -8.70 -2.88
C ASP A 23 -12.00 -9.96 -3.70
N ALA A 24 -12.60 -11.09 -3.31
CA ALA A 24 -12.39 -12.38 -3.95
C ALA A 24 -13.02 -12.48 -5.35
N ALA A 25 -13.84 -11.49 -5.74
CA ALA A 25 -14.51 -11.40 -7.04
C ALA A 25 -13.88 -10.30 -7.94
N ASP A 26 -12.66 -9.89 -7.62
CA ASP A 26 -11.88 -8.85 -8.32
C ASP A 26 -12.57 -7.47 -8.33
N GLN A 27 -13.48 -7.19 -7.39
CA GLN A 27 -14.10 -5.86 -7.24
C GLN A 27 -13.25 -4.99 -6.32
N VAL A 28 -13.08 -3.71 -6.68
CA VAL A 28 -12.40 -2.72 -5.83
C VAL A 28 -13.26 -2.43 -4.61
N VAL A 29 -12.76 -2.75 -3.42
CA VAL A 29 -13.41 -2.47 -2.13
C VAL A 29 -12.88 -1.19 -1.46
N GLY A 30 -11.76 -0.67 -1.94
CA GLY A 30 -11.24 0.63 -1.56
C GLY A 30 -9.99 0.97 -2.35
N SER A 31 -9.62 2.25 -2.29
CA SER A 31 -8.39 2.76 -2.89
C SER A 31 -7.72 3.77 -1.96
N PHE A 32 -6.41 3.86 -2.06
CA PHE A 32 -5.58 4.84 -1.37
C PHE A 32 -4.58 5.43 -2.34
N GLU A 33 -4.60 6.74 -2.45
CA GLU A 33 -3.67 7.51 -3.26
C GLU A 33 -2.63 8.15 -2.35
N LEU A 34 -1.36 7.97 -2.69
CA LEU A 34 -0.29 8.68 -1.99
C LEU A 34 -0.35 10.15 -2.43
N SER A 35 -0.91 11.01 -1.59
CA SER A 35 -1.19 12.43 -1.87
C SER A 35 0.03 13.32 -2.10
N ASP A 36 1.23 12.78 -1.89
CA ASP A 36 2.47 13.46 -2.27
C ASP A 36 2.70 13.17 -3.75
N ASP A 37 2.04 13.97 -4.60
CA ASP A 37 2.28 13.96 -6.03
C ASP A 37 3.79 14.15 -6.28
N TYR A 38 4.40 13.22 -7.00
CA TYR A 38 5.76 13.38 -7.48
C TYR A 38 5.74 14.48 -8.54
N ALA A 39 5.99 15.71 -8.13
CA ALA A 39 5.94 16.90 -8.96
C ALA A 39 7.34 17.52 -9.11
N VAL A 40 7.55 18.31 -10.15
CA VAL A 40 8.83 18.98 -10.49
C VAL A 40 9.39 19.86 -9.36
N GLY A 41 8.55 20.32 -8.43
CA GLY A 41 8.97 21.10 -7.28
C GLY A 41 9.59 20.29 -6.13
N ASP A 42 9.50 18.96 -6.18
CA ASP A 42 10.14 18.06 -5.22
C ASP A 42 11.62 17.90 -5.60
N GLY A 43 12.51 18.34 -4.71
CA GLY A 43 13.97 18.42 -4.97
C GLY A 43 14.60 17.08 -5.33
N ASP A 44 13.91 16.00 -5.03
CA ASP A 44 14.27 14.63 -5.32
C ASP A 44 14.24 14.29 -6.83
N TYR A 45 13.52 15.06 -7.66
CA TYR A 45 13.30 14.75 -9.09
C TYR A 45 14.08 15.64 -10.07
N ALA A 46 14.76 16.67 -9.59
CA ALA A 46 15.55 17.57 -10.43
C ALA A 46 16.87 16.93 -10.92
N ASP A 47 17.40 15.93 -10.19
CA ASP A 47 18.79 15.44 -10.37
C ASP A 47 18.90 13.95 -10.76
N PHE A 48 17.82 13.31 -11.23
CA PHE A 48 17.83 11.89 -11.62
C PHE A 48 18.33 10.91 -10.53
N ALA A 49 18.23 11.29 -9.26
CA ALA A 49 18.58 10.45 -8.14
C ALA A 49 17.50 9.38 -7.89
N TRP A 50 17.90 8.24 -7.34
CA TRP A 50 16.96 7.26 -6.81
C TRP A 50 16.54 7.69 -5.41
N VAL A 51 15.23 7.73 -5.16
CA VAL A 51 14.65 8.10 -3.87
C VAL A 51 13.77 6.98 -3.36
N SER A 52 14.00 6.57 -2.12
CA SER A 52 13.17 5.55 -1.47
C SER A 52 11.92 6.20 -0.88
N ARG A 53 10.76 5.68 -1.24
CA ARG A 53 9.46 6.09 -0.68
C ARG A 53 8.81 4.87 -0.03
N SER A 54 8.15 5.10 1.10
CA SER A 54 7.41 4.06 1.80
C SER A 54 6.03 4.56 2.20
N VAL A 55 5.06 3.64 2.17
CA VAL A 55 3.67 3.90 2.50
C VAL A 55 3.14 2.78 3.38
N THR A 56 2.35 3.17 4.38
CA THR A 56 1.59 2.26 5.23
C THR A 56 0.12 2.61 5.11
N ALA A 57 -0.69 1.62 4.76
CA ALA A 57 -2.13 1.77 4.60
C ALA A 57 -2.84 0.54 5.18
N VAL A 58 -4.10 0.71 5.61
CA VAL A 58 -4.92 -0.35 6.20
C VAL A 58 -5.92 -0.81 5.16
N ALA A 59 -5.90 -2.11 4.85
CA ALA A 59 -6.85 -2.71 3.92
C ALA A 59 -8.28 -2.71 4.53
N PRO A 60 -9.31 -2.34 3.76
CA PRO A 60 -10.70 -2.50 4.19
C PRO A 60 -11.06 -3.96 4.49
N ALA A 61 -12.08 -4.17 5.33
CA ALA A 61 -12.60 -5.51 5.60
C ALA A 61 -13.07 -6.20 4.31
N GLY A 62 -12.78 -7.50 4.19
CA GLY A 62 -13.13 -8.29 3.01
C GLY A 62 -12.12 -8.22 1.86
N THR A 63 -11.03 -7.45 2.01
CA THR A 63 -9.92 -7.45 1.06
C THR A 63 -9.24 -8.83 1.01
N THR A 64 -9.06 -9.36 -0.20
CA THR A 64 -8.30 -10.58 -0.46
C THR A 64 -7.09 -10.36 -1.36
N GLN A 65 -7.05 -9.24 -2.08
CA GLN A 65 -5.96 -8.91 -3.00
C GLN A 65 -5.59 -7.44 -2.91
N ILE A 66 -4.35 -7.12 -3.27
CA ILE A 66 -3.83 -5.75 -3.33
C ILE A 66 -3.22 -5.51 -4.71
N GLY A 67 -3.59 -4.39 -5.34
CA GLY A 67 -2.96 -3.88 -6.54
C GLY A 67 -2.19 -2.61 -6.19
N ILE A 68 -0.93 -2.52 -6.62
CA ILE A 68 -0.13 -1.31 -6.51
C ILE A 68 0.19 -0.86 -7.93
N ARG A 69 -0.13 0.40 -8.23
CA ARG A 69 0.00 0.98 -9.56
C ARG A 69 0.75 2.31 -9.46
N LEU A 70 1.69 2.49 -10.38
CA LEU A 70 2.33 3.77 -10.61
C LEU A 70 1.60 4.47 -11.76
N PHE A 71 0.98 5.61 -11.46
CA PHE A 71 0.33 6.45 -12.45
C PHE A 71 1.24 7.61 -12.82
N THR A 72 1.13 8.04 -14.06
CA THR A 72 1.85 9.19 -14.60
C THR A 72 0.91 10.03 -15.43
N SER A 73 0.99 11.34 -15.27
CA SER A 73 0.38 12.34 -16.13
C SER A 73 1.51 13.07 -16.85
N LEU A 74 1.79 12.64 -18.07
CA LEU A 74 2.85 13.18 -18.92
C LEU A 74 2.25 14.09 -20.00
N ASP A 75 2.98 15.13 -20.39
CA ASP A 75 2.56 16.13 -21.38
C ASP A 75 2.63 15.61 -22.83
N GLY A 76 3.29 14.47 -23.05
CA GLY A 76 3.45 13.82 -24.34
C GLY A 76 4.47 14.50 -25.27
N LEU A 77 5.22 15.50 -24.79
CA LEU A 77 6.20 16.26 -25.57
C LEU A 77 7.56 15.55 -25.69
N GLY A 78 7.71 14.43 -24.97
CA GLY A 78 8.92 13.60 -24.96
C GLY A 78 9.94 14.12 -23.96
N ASP A 79 10.84 13.22 -23.54
CA ASP A 79 11.90 13.44 -22.54
C ASP A 79 11.46 13.36 -21.06
N SER A 80 10.26 12.84 -20.79
CA SER A 80 9.80 12.51 -19.43
C SER A 80 9.74 11.00 -19.21
N GLY A 81 10.00 10.57 -18.00
CA GLY A 81 10.04 9.15 -17.67
C GLY A 81 10.01 8.90 -16.18
N VAL A 82 9.41 7.78 -15.80
CA VAL A 82 9.39 7.29 -14.42
C VAL A 82 9.91 5.86 -14.41
N TRP A 83 10.85 5.61 -13.50
CA TRP A 83 11.45 4.32 -13.25
C TRP A 83 11.20 3.95 -11.78
N ALA A 84 10.86 2.68 -11.55
CA ALA A 84 10.65 2.13 -10.23
C ALA A 84 11.48 0.84 -10.09
N ASP A 85 12.12 0.66 -8.95
CA ASP A 85 12.91 -0.53 -8.63
C ASP A 85 12.80 -0.86 -7.12
N ASN A 86 13.30 -2.02 -6.72
CA ASN A 86 13.39 -2.47 -5.33
C ASN A 86 12.05 -2.38 -4.57
N ALA A 87 10.95 -2.74 -5.25
CA ALA A 87 9.63 -2.74 -4.65
C ALA A 87 9.49 -3.90 -3.65
N ASP A 88 9.18 -3.55 -2.41
CA ASP A 88 8.94 -4.47 -1.29
C ASP A 88 7.56 -4.24 -0.67
N ILE A 89 6.83 -5.33 -0.45
CA ILE A 89 5.47 -5.32 0.09
C ILE A 89 5.43 -6.25 1.30
N VAL A 90 5.26 -5.64 2.48
CA VAL A 90 5.09 -6.36 3.73
C VAL A 90 3.63 -6.27 4.16
N ALA A 91 2.99 -7.43 4.31
CA ALA A 91 1.70 -7.55 4.97
C ALA A 91 1.91 -7.67 6.49
N ILE A 92 1.32 -6.76 7.25
CA ILE A 92 1.32 -6.82 8.71
C ILE A 92 -0.02 -7.43 9.13
N PRO A 93 -0.07 -8.72 9.51
CA PRO A 93 -1.31 -9.31 10.00
C PRO A 93 -1.74 -8.60 11.29
N GLU A 94 -3.05 -8.52 11.52
CA GLU A 94 -3.57 -7.94 12.75
C GLU A 94 -2.91 -8.62 13.98
N PRO A 95 -2.39 -7.84 14.94
CA PRO A 95 -1.50 -8.36 15.97
C PRO A 95 -2.27 -9.19 16.99
N ALA A 96 -2.20 -10.52 16.91
CA ALA A 96 -2.55 -11.50 17.96
C ALA A 96 -3.95 -11.39 18.61
N THR A 97 -4.79 -10.41 18.26
CA THR A 97 -6.11 -10.19 18.85
C THR A 97 -7.04 -11.34 18.50
N MET A 98 -6.98 -11.85 17.27
CA MET A 98 -7.64 -13.10 16.86
C MET A 98 -7.19 -14.30 17.70
N GLY A 99 -5.90 -14.41 17.97
CA GLY A 99 -5.33 -15.41 18.87
C GLY A 99 -5.86 -15.26 20.29
N LEU A 100 -5.92 -14.03 20.81
CA LEU A 100 -6.43 -13.72 22.15
C LEU A 100 -7.93 -13.99 22.28
N PHE A 101 -8.76 -13.65 21.28
CA PHE A 101 -10.18 -14.02 21.27
C PHE A 101 -10.36 -15.54 21.19
N GLY A 102 -9.54 -16.24 20.42
CA GLY A 102 -9.54 -17.71 20.38
C GLY A 102 -9.13 -18.34 21.72
N LEU A 103 -8.10 -17.79 22.38
CA LEU A 103 -7.55 -18.32 23.63
C LEU A 103 -8.45 -17.96 24.83
N MET A 104 -8.97 -16.73 24.89
CA MET A 104 -9.92 -16.33 25.92
C MET A 104 -11.28 -16.98 25.70
N GLY A 105 -11.83 -16.96 24.48
CA GLY A 105 -13.13 -17.57 24.17
C GLY A 105 -13.11 -19.09 24.28
N GLY A 106 -12.11 -19.74 23.68
CA GLY A 106 -11.90 -21.19 23.78
C GLY A 106 -11.51 -21.63 25.20
N GLY A 107 -10.68 -20.85 25.89
CA GLY A 107 -10.33 -21.07 27.28
C GLY A 107 -11.53 -20.98 28.22
N LEU A 108 -12.41 -19.98 28.04
CA LEU A 108 -13.63 -19.84 28.85
C LEU A 108 -14.58 -21.02 28.65
N LEU A 109 -14.76 -21.48 27.41
CA LEU A 109 -15.62 -22.63 27.08
C LEU A 109 -15.03 -23.93 27.64
N TRP A 110 -13.72 -24.09 27.58
CA TRP A 110 -13.03 -25.25 28.17
C TRP A 110 -13.13 -25.27 29.69
N VAL A 111 -12.94 -24.13 30.36
CA VAL A 111 -13.13 -23.97 31.81
C VAL A 111 -14.59 -24.26 32.19
N ARG A 112 -15.58 -23.76 31.45
CA ARG A 112 -17.00 -24.11 31.70
C ARG A 112 -17.24 -25.61 31.57
N LYS A 113 -16.71 -26.28 30.54
CA LYS A 113 -16.90 -27.73 30.37
C LYS A 113 -16.23 -28.56 31.47
N ARG A 114 -15.10 -28.09 32.01
CA ARG A 114 -14.34 -28.78 33.06
C ARG A 114 -14.94 -28.59 34.47
N PHE A 115 -15.60 -27.46 34.72
CA PHE A 115 -16.05 -27.06 36.06
C PHE A 115 -17.57 -26.81 36.21
N SER A 116 -18.38 -26.95 35.16
CA SER A 116 -19.83 -27.14 35.35
C SER A 116 -20.08 -28.57 35.84
N ILE A 117 -20.50 -28.67 37.11
CA ILE A 117 -21.09 -29.85 37.74
C ILE A 117 -22.51 -30.06 37.23
#